data_AF-A0A6P1YAW1-F1
#
_entry.id   AF-A0A6P1YAW1-F1
#
_cell.length_a   1.000
_cell.length_b   1.000
_cell.length_c   1.000
_cell.angle_alpha   90.00
_cell.angle_beta   90.00
_cell.angle_gamma   90.00
#
_symmetry.space_group_name_H-M   'P 1'
#
loop_
_entity.id
_entity.type
_entity.pdbx_description
1 polymer ?
#
loop_
_entity_poly.entity_id
_entity_poly.type
_entity_poly.pdbx_seq_one_letter_code
_entity_poly.pdbx_strand_id
1 'polypeptide(L)'
;MILLSIVFIIIVIDIILSNSTTHISDFIGRMLSGDINYIYNIIIRKLLMNVKLFKVSIWGESLRTNIILFVILLITQKNIVKKILFKNKNIAFGFKFSIISAIFGLLLNDSGVVMAALIFLLNVTALTYLIISALEMCCNGIQKSWED
;
A
#
# COMPACT_ATOMS: atom_id res chain seq x y z
N MET A 1 9.38 -1.20 -17.98
CA MET A 1 9.20 -0.71 -19.36
C MET A 1 7.92 -1.22 -20.02
N ILE A 2 7.66 -2.53 -20.03
CA ILE A 2 6.44 -3.10 -20.65
C ILE A 2 5.15 -2.52 -20.06
N LEU A 3 5.02 -2.46 -18.73
CA LEU A 3 3.85 -1.89 -18.06
C LEU A 3 3.60 -0.42 -18.41
N LEU A 4 4.66 0.39 -18.41
CA LEU A 4 4.57 1.81 -18.82
C LEU A 4 4.15 1.97 -20.27
N SER A 5 4.65 1.10 -21.15
CA SER A 5 4.26 1.09 -22.57
C SER A 5 2.78 0.75 -22.75
N ILE A 6 2.28 -0.25 -22.00
CA ILE A 6 0.86 -0.64 -22.03
C ILE A 6 -0.03 0.50 -21.54
N VAL A 7 0.34 1.13 -20.42
CA VAL A 7 -0.41 2.28 -19.87
C VAL A 7 -0.43 3.43 -20.88
N PHE A 8 0.69 3.72 -21.53
CA PHE A 8 0.79 4.77 -22.54
C PHE A 8 -0.10 4.47 -23.76
N ILE A 9 -0.10 3.23 -24.26
CA ILE A 9 -0.94 2.81 -25.39
C ILE A 9 -2.43 2.98 -25.06
N ILE A 10 -2.85 2.58 -23.85
CA ILE A 10 -4.24 2.73 -23.40
C ILE A 10 -4.66 4.21 -23.39
N ILE A 11 -3.79 5.09 -22.90
CA ILE A 11 -4.05 6.55 -22.88
C ILE A 11 -4.20 7.09 -24.31
N VAL A 12 -3.32 6.69 -25.24
CA VAL A 12 -3.37 7.13 -26.64
C VAL A 12 -4.66 6.65 -27.32
N ILE A 13 -5.06 5.40 -27.08
CA ILE A 13 -6.30 4.84 -27.63
C ILE A 13 -7.53 5.60 -27.09
N ASP A 14 -7.58 5.90 -25.78
CA ASP A 14 -8.69 6.64 -25.17
C ASP A 14 -8.86 8.04 -25.80
N ILE A 15 -7.74 8.74 -26.05
CA ILE A 15 -7.75 10.07 -26.67
C ILE A 15 -8.25 10.02 -28.12
N ILE A 16 -7.86 8.99 -28.89
CA ILE A 16 -8.20 8.89 -30.32
C ILE A 16 -9.67 8.44 -30.52
N LEU A 17 -10.17 7.55 -29.68
CA LEU A 17 -11.52 6.98 -29.81
C LEU A 17 -12.63 7.82 -29.16
N SER A 18 -12.31 8.79 -28.28
CA SER A 18 -13.35 9.55 -27.60
C SER A 18 -13.96 10.64 -28.49
N ASN A 19 -15.11 10.35 -29.10
CA ASN A 19 -15.96 11.34 -29.80
C ASN A 19 -16.71 12.30 -28.84
N SER A 20 -16.62 12.07 -27.52
CA SER A 20 -17.10 12.95 -26.45
C SER A 20 -15.96 13.19 -25.45
N THR A 21 -15.98 14.31 -24.72
CA THR A 21 -14.94 14.64 -23.73
C THR A 21 -14.91 13.58 -22.62
N THR A 22 -14.02 12.60 -22.71
CA THR A 22 -13.75 11.71 -21.57
C THR A 22 -13.15 12.54 -20.43
N HIS A 23 -13.41 12.13 -19.19
CA HIS A 23 -12.81 12.81 -18.03
C HIS A 23 -11.27 12.84 -18.10
N ILE A 24 -10.66 11.88 -18.79
CA ILE A 24 -9.22 11.83 -19.05
C ILE A 24 -8.82 12.84 -20.13
N SER A 25 -9.57 12.93 -21.24
CA SER A 25 -9.31 13.90 -22.30
C SER A 25 -9.49 15.36 -21.84
N ASP A 26 -10.52 15.66 -21.04
CA ASP A 26 -10.70 17.01 -20.43
C ASP A 26 -9.61 17.33 -19.40
N PHE A 27 -9.20 16.34 -18.60
CA PHE A 27 -8.08 16.52 -17.66
C PHE A 27 -6.75 16.79 -18.38
N ILE A 28 -6.45 16.02 -19.44
CA ILE A 28 -5.24 16.20 -20.25
C ILE A 28 -5.30 17.54 -21.00
N GLY A 29 -6.45 17.91 -21.56
CA GLY A 29 -6.64 19.20 -22.23
C GLY A 29 -6.38 20.39 -21.30
N ARG A 30 -6.91 20.36 -20.08
CA ARG A 30 -6.68 21.39 -19.05
C ARG A 30 -5.24 21.39 -18.52
N MET A 31 -4.60 20.23 -18.47
CA MET A 31 -3.18 20.12 -18.11
C MET A 31 -2.28 20.73 -19.19
N LEU A 32 -2.57 20.46 -20.46
CA LEU A 32 -1.85 21.00 -21.62
C LEU A 32 -2.11 22.50 -21.83
N SER A 33 -3.29 23.00 -21.43
CA SER A 33 -3.59 24.44 -21.44
C SER A 33 -2.90 25.21 -20.31
N GLY A 34 -2.14 24.53 -19.43
CA GLY A 34 -1.40 25.16 -18.34
C GLY A 34 -2.27 25.61 -17.17
N ASP A 35 -3.48 25.05 -17.02
CA ASP A 35 -4.38 25.35 -15.89
C ASP A 35 -3.90 24.64 -14.61
N ILE A 36 -2.79 25.15 -14.06
CA ILE A 36 -2.16 24.64 -12.83
C ILE A 36 -3.13 24.71 -11.64
N ASN A 37 -4.04 25.69 -11.64
CA ASN A 37 -5.06 25.85 -10.60
C ASN A 37 -6.04 24.68 -10.59
N TYR A 38 -6.46 24.19 -11.76
CA TYR A 38 -7.34 23.02 -11.86
C TYR A 38 -6.70 21.76 -11.24
N ILE A 39 -5.43 21.48 -11.56
CA ILE A 39 -4.69 20.33 -11.03
C ILE A 39 -4.54 20.45 -9.50
N TYR A 40 -4.14 21.63 -9.02
CA TYR A 40 -4.00 21.90 -7.60
C TYR A 40 -5.32 21.67 -6.84
N ASN A 41 -6.44 22.16 -7.37
CA ASN A 41 -7.76 21.99 -6.76
C ASN A 41 -8.20 20.52 -6.70
N ILE A 42 -7.87 19.71 -7.71
CA ILE A 42 -8.13 18.27 -7.69
C ILE A 42 -7.34 17.60 -6.57
N ILE A 43 -6.03 17.90 -6.47
CA ILE A 43 -5.16 17.31 -5.45
C ILE A 43 -5.67 17.66 -4.04
N ILE A 44 -5.97 18.94 -3.78
CA ILE A 44 -6.48 19.39 -2.47
C ILE A 44 -7.80 18.69 -2.13
N ARG A 45 -8.75 18.60 -3.08
CA ARG A 45 -10.02 17.91 -2.86
C ARG A 45 -9.82 16.43 -2.51
N LYS A 46 -8.91 15.73 -3.20
CA LYS A 46 -8.57 14.33 -2.90
C LYS A 46 -7.95 14.18 -1.51
N LEU A 47 -7.01 15.04 -1.14
CA LEU A 47 -6.38 15.03 0.18
C LEU A 47 -7.39 15.30 1.30
N LEU A 48 -8.28 16.29 1.15
CA LEU A 48 -9.32 16.59 2.12
C LEU A 48 -10.27 15.39 2.33
N MET A 49 -10.61 14.70 1.24
CA MET A 49 -11.41 13.47 1.30
C MET A 49 -10.69 12.37 2.10
N ASN A 50 -9.40 12.12 1.81
CA ASN A 50 -8.61 11.12 2.52
C ASN A 50 -8.45 11.47 4.00
N VAL A 51 -8.26 12.74 4.36
CA VAL A 51 -8.24 13.19 5.77
C VAL A 51 -9.58 12.94 6.46
N LYS A 52 -10.70 13.22 5.78
CA LYS A 52 -12.05 12.95 6.32
C LYS A 52 -12.27 11.46 6.55
N LEU A 53 -11.92 10.62 5.57
CA LEU A 53 -12.01 9.16 5.68
C LEU A 53 -11.13 8.64 6.82
N PHE A 54 -9.92 9.18 6.95
CA PHE A 54 -9.03 8.79 8.04
C PHE A 54 -9.67 9.07 9.40
N LYS A 55 -10.35 10.21 9.57
CA LYS A 55 -10.95 10.59 10.85
C LYS A 55 -12.24 9.84 11.19
N VAL A 56 -13.16 9.72 10.24
CA VAL A 56 -14.58 9.40 10.54
C VAL A 56 -15.01 8.02 10.03
N SER A 57 -14.24 7.40 9.11
CA SER A 57 -14.65 6.12 8.52
C SER A 57 -14.17 4.92 9.34
N ILE A 58 -14.91 3.80 9.22
CA ILE A 58 -14.50 2.49 9.76
C ILE A 58 -13.12 2.06 9.23
N TRP A 59 -12.78 2.45 8.01
CA TRP A 59 -11.48 2.18 7.40
C TRP A 59 -10.35 2.98 8.04
N GLY A 60 -10.64 4.21 8.50
CA GLY A 60 -9.70 5.02 9.28
C GLY A 60 -9.37 4.38 10.63
N GLU A 61 -10.38 3.85 11.33
CA GLU A 61 -10.17 3.08 12.57
C GLU A 61 -9.40 1.79 12.32
N SER A 62 -9.75 1.06 11.26
CA SER A 62 -9.03 -0.16 10.85
C SER A 62 -7.56 0.13 10.54
N LEU A 63 -7.26 1.20 9.79
CA LEU A 63 -5.89 1.60 9.50
C LEU A 63 -5.11 1.91 10.78
N ARG A 64 -5.66 2.73 11.68
CA ARG A 64 -5.02 3.04 12.97
C ARG A 64 -4.74 1.78 13.77
N THR A 65 -5.75 0.93 13.92
CA THR A 65 -5.66 -0.32 14.70
C THR A 65 -4.59 -1.24 14.13
N ASN A 66 -4.56 -1.44 12.81
CA ASN A 66 -3.57 -2.30 12.17
C ASN A 66 -2.15 -1.72 12.25
N ILE A 67 -1.96 -0.40 12.11
CA ILE A 67 -0.63 0.22 12.30
C ILE A 67 -0.15 0.02 13.74
N ILE A 68 -1.02 0.29 14.73
CA ILE A 68 -0.68 0.11 16.15
C ILE A 68 -0.31 -1.35 16.42
N LEU A 69 -1.12 -2.29 15.97
CA LEU A 69 -0.87 -3.72 16.16
C LEU A 69 0.42 -4.17 15.46
N PHE A 70 0.67 -3.71 14.24
CA PHE A 70 1.91 -3.99 13.52
C PHE A 70 3.14 -3.51 14.29
N VAL A 71 3.12 -2.28 14.80
CA VAL A 71 4.20 -1.71 15.62
C VAL A 71 4.38 -2.49 16.93
N ILE A 72 3.28 -2.83 17.61
CA ILE A 72 3.32 -3.65 18.83
C ILE A 72 3.99 -5.00 18.55
N LEU A 73 3.64 -5.69 17.46
CA LEU A 73 4.27 -6.96 17.08
C LEU A 73 5.77 -6.81 16.81
N LEU A 74 6.18 -5.75 16.10
CA LEU A 74 7.59 -5.48 15.83
C LEU A 74 8.41 -5.21 17.10
N ILE A 75 7.82 -4.55 18.10
CA ILE A 75 8.49 -4.24 19.38
C ILE A 75 8.52 -5.47 20.29
N THR A 76 7.36 -6.10 20.51
CA THR A 76 7.21 -7.22 21.46
C THR A 76 7.94 -8.47 20.99
N GLN A 77 7.92 -8.77 19.69
CA GLN A 77 8.53 -9.97 19.11
C GLN A 77 9.82 -9.67 18.34
N LYS A 78 10.52 -8.57 18.71
CA LYS A 78 11.69 -8.04 18.02
C LYS A 78 12.73 -9.11 17.67
N ASN A 79 13.04 -10.02 18.59
CA ASN A 79 14.07 -11.04 18.38
C ASN A 79 13.66 -12.06 17.31
N ILE A 80 12.42 -12.54 17.37
CA ILE A 80 11.86 -13.51 16.42
C ILE A 80 11.72 -12.86 15.04
N VAL A 81 11.13 -11.67 14.99
CA VAL A 81 10.97 -10.90 13.74
C VAL A 81 12.33 -10.62 13.11
N LYS A 82 13.34 -10.20 13.89
CA LYS A 82 14.70 -9.99 13.39
C LYS A 82 15.23 -11.29 12.76
N LYS A 83 15.14 -12.43 13.44
CA LYS A 83 15.61 -13.72 12.89
C LYS A 83 14.91 -14.09 11.58
N ILE A 84 13.59 -13.92 11.50
CA ILE A 84 12.79 -14.19 10.28
C ILE A 84 13.26 -13.30 9.12
N LEU A 85 13.36 -11.99 9.35
CA LEU A 85 13.71 -11.02 8.31
C LEU A 85 15.17 -11.13 7.86
N PHE A 86 16.09 -11.48 8.77
CA PHE A 86 17.50 -11.72 8.41
C PHE A 86 17.67 -13.01 7.60
N LYS A 87 16.94 -14.07 7.95
CA LYS A 87 17.03 -15.36 7.28
C LYS A 87 16.38 -15.34 5.89
N ASN A 88 15.30 -14.57 5.72
CA ASN A 88 14.60 -14.46 4.44
C ASN A 88 14.52 -13.01 3.95
N LYS A 89 15.50 -12.65 3.11
CA LYS A 89 15.58 -11.32 2.49
C LYS A 89 14.35 -10.98 1.64
N ASN A 90 13.72 -11.98 1.01
CA ASN A 90 12.53 -11.76 0.17
C ASN A 90 11.32 -11.35 1.02
N ILE A 91 11.15 -11.96 2.21
CA ILE A 91 10.09 -11.56 3.15
C ILE A 91 10.33 -10.13 3.64
N ALA A 92 11.58 -9.79 3.99
CA ALA A 92 11.94 -8.43 4.39
C ALA A 92 11.69 -7.40 3.28
N PHE A 93 11.98 -7.76 2.03
CA PHE A 93 11.67 -6.94 0.87
C PHE A 93 10.15 -6.79 0.69
N GLY A 94 9.39 -7.88 0.82
CA GLY A 94 7.92 -7.88 0.75
C GLY A 94 7.28 -6.89 1.73
N PHE A 95 7.65 -6.95 3.02
CA PHE A 95 7.14 -5.99 4.02
C PHE A 95 7.52 -4.55 3.70
N LYS A 96 8.76 -4.28 3.27
CA LYS A 96 9.19 -2.93 2.88
C LYS A 96 8.38 -2.38 1.72
N PHE A 97 8.24 -3.15 0.64
CA PHE A 97 7.49 -2.73 -0.54
C PHE A 97 5.99 -2.64 -0.29
N SER A 98 5.46 -3.48 0.60
CA SER A 98 4.08 -3.38 1.07
C SER A 98 3.83 -2.06 1.80
N ILE A 99 4.70 -1.67 2.74
CA ILE A 99 4.59 -0.38 3.45
C ILE A 99 4.71 0.80 2.46
N ILE A 100 5.65 0.74 1.53
CA ILE A 100 5.79 1.75 0.47
C ILE A 100 4.50 1.84 -0.36
N SER A 101 3.94 0.68 -0.76
CA SER A 101 2.68 0.62 -1.50
C SER A 101 1.51 1.19 -0.71
N ALA A 102 1.47 1.01 0.62
CA ALA A 102 0.45 1.63 1.47
C ALA A 102 0.55 3.16 1.47
N ILE A 103 1.76 3.72 1.49
CA ILE A 103 1.98 5.17 1.42
C ILE A 103 1.54 5.71 0.05
N PHE A 104 1.96 5.07 -1.04
CA PHE A 104 1.55 5.47 -2.38
C PHE A 104 0.04 5.31 -2.58
N GLY A 105 -0.55 4.23 -2.09
CA GLY A 105 -1.99 4.03 -2.09
C GLY A 105 -2.72 5.13 -1.33
N LEU A 106 -2.19 5.55 -0.17
CA LEU A 106 -2.79 6.62 0.63
C LEU A 106 -2.72 8.00 -0.05
N LEU A 107 -1.66 8.27 -0.80
CA LEU A 107 -1.45 9.56 -1.47
C LEU A 107 -2.14 9.67 -2.83
N LEU A 108 -2.12 8.58 -3.61
CA LEU A 108 -2.53 8.60 -5.02
C LEU A 108 -3.97 8.12 -5.24
N ASN A 109 -4.55 7.38 -4.29
CA ASN A 109 -5.88 6.79 -4.45
C ASN A 109 -6.98 7.71 -3.86
N ASP A 110 -8.13 7.75 -4.55
CA ASP A 110 -9.34 8.45 -4.09
C ASP A 110 -9.93 7.88 -2.79
N SER A 111 -9.60 6.63 -2.47
CA SER A 111 -9.92 5.91 -1.24
C SER A 111 -8.65 5.44 -0.54
N GLY A 112 -7.60 6.27 -0.52
CA GLY A 112 -6.27 5.88 -0.08
C GLY A 112 -6.19 5.32 1.34
N VAL A 113 -7.05 5.79 2.25
CA VAL A 113 -7.19 5.23 3.60
C VAL A 113 -7.62 3.77 3.58
N VAL A 114 -8.55 3.39 2.70
CA VAL A 114 -9.03 2.01 2.54
C VAL A 114 -7.91 1.11 2.05
N MET A 115 -7.20 1.53 1.01
CA MET A 115 -6.07 0.77 0.46
C MET A 115 -4.98 0.56 1.51
N ALA A 116 -4.60 1.62 2.22
CA ALA A 116 -3.63 1.51 3.30
C ALA A 116 -4.11 0.58 4.42
N ALA A 117 -5.40 0.64 4.80
CA ALA A 117 -5.97 -0.22 5.84
C ALA A 117 -5.86 -1.69 5.46
N LEU A 118 -6.20 -2.05 4.22
CA LEU A 118 -6.11 -3.41 3.71
C LEU A 118 -4.66 -3.91 3.65
N ILE A 119 -3.73 -3.07 3.20
CA ILE A 119 -2.31 -3.44 3.14
C ILE A 119 -1.75 -3.68 4.54
N PHE A 120 -2.07 -2.83 5.51
CA PHE A 120 -1.65 -3.03 6.89
C PHE A 120 -2.31 -4.23 7.55
N LEU A 121 -3.59 -4.50 7.26
CA LEU A 121 -4.27 -5.72 7.69
C LEU A 121 -3.50 -6.97 7.22
N LEU A 122 -3.13 -7.02 5.93
CA LEU A 122 -2.34 -8.12 5.37
C LEU A 122 -0.95 -8.23 5.98
N ASN A 123 -0.29 -7.10 6.26
CA ASN A 123 1.02 -7.12 6.92
C ASN A 123 0.92 -7.66 8.35
N VAL A 124 -0.10 -7.26 9.11
CA VAL A 124 -0.34 -7.76 10.46
C VAL A 124 -0.63 -9.25 10.45
N THR A 125 -1.52 -9.73 9.58
CA THR A 125 -1.87 -11.15 9.52
C THR A 125 -0.66 -12.00 9.12
N ALA A 126 0.08 -11.58 8.10
CA ALA A 126 1.30 -12.27 7.66
C ALA A 126 2.38 -12.30 8.77
N LEU A 127 2.61 -11.17 9.43
CA LEU A 127 3.62 -11.09 10.50
C LEU A 127 3.23 -11.97 11.70
N THR A 128 1.95 -11.96 12.09
CA THR A 128 1.43 -12.79 13.18
C THR A 128 1.58 -14.27 12.86
N TYR A 129 1.21 -14.69 11.65
CA TYR A 129 1.38 -16.07 11.18
C TYR A 129 2.86 -16.50 11.25
N LEU A 130 3.78 -15.68 10.72
CA LEU A 130 5.21 -15.99 10.74
C LEU A 130 5.77 -16.11 12.16
N ILE A 131 5.31 -15.27 13.10
CA ILE A 131 5.70 -15.36 14.50
C ILE A 131 5.21 -16.66 15.13
N ILE A 132 3.95 -17.03 14.93
CA ILE A 132 3.37 -18.27 15.47
C ILE A 132 4.11 -19.48 14.93
N SER A 133 4.32 -19.56 13.60
CA SER A 133 5.06 -20.67 12.99
C SER A 133 6.50 -20.77 13.50
N ALA A 134 7.17 -19.63 13.76
CA ALA A 134 8.51 -19.65 14.34
C ALA A 134 8.53 -20.14 15.79
N LEU A 135 7.49 -19.82 16.58
CA LEU A 135 7.34 -20.30 17.95
C LEU A 135 7.06 -21.81 18.00
N GLU A 136 6.18 -22.32 17.13
CA GLU A 136 5.90 -23.76 17.03
C GLU A 136 7.16 -24.57 16.71
N MET A 137 8.00 -24.09 15.79
CA MET A 137 9.29 -24.72 15.48
C MET A 137 10.23 -24.77 16.69
N CYS A 138 10.22 -23.74 17.54
CA CYS A 138 11.03 -23.70 18.76
C CYS A 138 10.49 -24.67 19.82
N CYS A 139 9.17 -24.73 20.02
CA CYS A 139 8.54 -25.61 21.00
C CYS A 139 8.67 -27.10 20.63
N ASN A 140 8.59 -27.43 19.34
CA ASN A 140 8.69 -28.81 18.86
C ASN A 140 10.13 -29.32 18.72
N GLY A 141 11.14 -28.57 19.17
CA GLY A 141 12.55 -28.98 19.10
C GLY A 141 13.09 -29.17 17.68
N ILE A 142 12.38 -28.69 16.65
CA ILE A 142 12.79 -28.79 15.24
C ILE A 142 13.77 -27.65 14.94
N GLN A 143 14.89 -27.62 15.67
CA GLN A 143 15.97 -26.68 15.45
C GLN A 143 16.96 -27.19 14.37
N LYS A 144 16.81 -28.44 13.90
CA LYS A 144 17.83 -29.14 13.11
C LYS A 144 17.64 -29.21 11.59
N SER A 145 16.70 -28.46 10.99
CA SER A 145 16.43 -28.52 9.54
C SER A 145 16.71 -27.21 8.79
N TRP A 146 17.37 -26.25 9.43
CA TRP A 146 17.58 -24.91 8.87
C TRP A 146 19.04 -24.45 8.90
N GLU A 147 19.96 -25.37 9.16
CA GLU A 147 21.41 -25.15 9.15
C GLU A 147 22.08 -25.59 7.84
N ASP A 148 21.30 -26.03 6.84
CA ASP A 148 21.78 -26.31 5.48
C ASP A 148 21.35 -25.21 4.49
#